data_AF-A0AAN4NQ85-F1
#
_entry.id   AF-A0AAN4NQ85-F1
#
_cell.length_a   1.000
_cell.length_b   1.000
_cell.length_c   1.000
_cell.angle_alpha   90.00
_cell.angle_beta   90.00
_cell.angle_gamma   90.00
#
_symmetry.space_group_name_H-M   'P 1'
#
loop_
_entity.id
_entity.type
_entity.pdbx_description
1 polymer ?
#
loop_
_entity_poly.entity_id
_entity_poly.type
_entity_poly.pdbx_seq_one_letter_code
_entity_poly.pdbx_strand_id
1 'polypeptide(L)'
;MTDKIPQSRLGHEILLEVTDGGNRSKTLDFNRYNYLYFPTRNKINRGHSTFQDRSVSAESLYVAFRDSDYSSATKYYLFEYLRQYIVFCDKCHHPIFTNESVQAYCDLLIYKNKSGIILNSTYTAIISATKRLFVMLDLPGRWFDELPTLGKSQAQPYKAYSDNDLKKLLPLLRIFFKQISNKFLQDPALYLSQGKNETDMFFRWNGKIYAVYGSVGQLMASAVYLLSYYTWANTNTLLSLERPDICESNVNGEWYQMPAFKRRAFRVITIQIGAHDQINIPKYSMEFFNQLLKVSKAISVESNLLFQSGSCNRITPLSAVHLQNFNSFLKKNFRLTDDKGLSYHL
;
A
#
# COMPACT_ATOMS: atom_id res chain seq x y z
N MET A 1 41.36 -27.56 -1.91
CA MET A 1 41.27 -26.56 -2.98
C MET A 1 40.00 -25.78 -2.78
N THR A 2 40.13 -24.66 -2.08
CA THR A 2 39.06 -23.72 -1.75
C THR A 2 39.06 -22.66 -2.84
N ASP A 3 38.24 -22.86 -3.88
CA ASP A 3 38.03 -21.83 -4.89
C ASP A 3 37.31 -20.65 -4.23
N LYS A 4 38.12 -19.65 -3.88
CA LYS A 4 37.64 -18.29 -3.65
C LYS A 4 37.00 -17.82 -4.95
N ILE A 5 35.67 -17.79 -4.97
CA ILE A 5 34.90 -17.14 -6.03
C ILE A 5 35.43 -15.69 -6.16
N PRO A 6 35.90 -15.28 -7.34
CA PRO A 6 36.54 -13.98 -7.51
C PRO A 6 35.55 -12.85 -7.23
N GLN A 7 36.00 -11.85 -6.46
CA GLN A 7 35.28 -10.62 -6.09
C GLN A 7 34.99 -9.67 -7.28
N SER A 8 34.87 -10.17 -8.51
CA SER A 8 34.79 -9.36 -9.73
C SER A 8 33.58 -9.66 -10.64
N ARG A 9 32.44 -10.08 -10.08
CA ARG A 9 31.16 -10.16 -10.82
C ARG A 9 30.02 -9.36 -10.15
N LEU A 10 30.32 -8.19 -9.59
CA LEU A 10 29.31 -7.12 -9.39
C LEU A 10 29.17 -6.34 -10.71
N GLY A 11 28.84 -7.05 -11.80
CA GLY A 11 28.41 -6.40 -13.03
C GLY A 11 27.00 -5.86 -12.81
N HIS A 12 26.82 -4.54 -12.92
CA HIS A 12 25.55 -3.80 -12.91
C HIS A 12 24.47 -4.30 -11.93
N GLU A 13 24.20 -3.53 -10.86
CA GLU A 13 23.04 -3.83 -10.00
C GLU A 13 21.72 -3.78 -10.80
N ILE A 14 21.17 -4.94 -11.15
CA ILE A 14 19.89 -5.07 -11.84
C ILE A 14 18.72 -4.86 -10.85
N LEU A 15 18.46 -3.60 -10.56
CA LEU A 15 17.41 -3.13 -9.66
C LEU A 15 16.29 -2.42 -10.44
N LEU A 16 15.04 -2.69 -10.06
CA LEU A 16 13.88 -1.97 -10.60
C LEU A 16 13.10 -1.30 -9.48
N GLU A 17 12.97 0.03 -9.53
CA GLU A 17 12.13 0.77 -8.59
C GLU A 17 10.67 0.75 -9.04
N VAL A 18 9.78 0.39 -8.11
CA VAL A 18 8.35 0.29 -8.34
C VAL A 18 7.57 0.81 -7.14
N THR A 19 6.40 1.40 -7.40
CA THR A 19 5.44 1.74 -6.35
C THR A 19 4.44 0.60 -6.16
N ASP A 20 4.31 0.08 -4.94
CA ASP A 20 3.33 -0.97 -4.62
C ASP A 20 1.88 -0.44 -4.58
N GLY A 21 0.91 -1.35 -4.44
CA GLY A 21 -0.51 -1.00 -4.38
C GLY A 21 -0.90 -0.12 -3.19
N GLY A 22 -0.01 0.04 -2.20
CA GLY A 22 -0.19 0.89 -1.02
C GLY A 22 0.55 2.22 -1.11
N ASN A 23 1.00 2.64 -2.30
CA ASN A 23 1.77 3.86 -2.54
C ASN A 23 3.14 3.89 -1.84
N ARG A 24 3.83 2.74 -1.73
CA ARG A 24 5.18 2.66 -1.17
C ARG A 24 6.19 2.42 -2.29
N SER A 25 7.30 3.17 -2.27
CA SER A 25 8.44 2.84 -3.12
C SER A 25 9.09 1.53 -2.64
N LYS A 26 9.39 0.66 -3.61
CA LYS A 26 9.99 -0.66 -3.43
C LYS A 26 11.05 -0.87 -4.51
N THR A 27 12.12 -1.55 -4.12
CA THR A 27 13.19 -1.94 -5.05
C THR A 27 13.12 -3.44 -5.26
N LEU A 28 12.93 -3.85 -6.51
CA LEU A 28 13.01 -5.24 -6.94
C LEU A 28 14.48 -5.55 -7.25
N ASP A 29 15.07 -6.46 -6.50
CA ASP A 29 16.49 -6.80 -6.61
C ASP A 29 16.64 -8.17 -7.28
N PHE A 30 16.93 -8.16 -8.58
CA PHE A 30 17.04 -9.36 -9.40
C PHE A 30 18.34 -10.11 -9.15
N ASN A 31 19.39 -9.47 -8.61
CA ASN A 31 20.64 -10.15 -8.26
C ASN A 31 20.41 -11.28 -7.25
N ARG A 32 19.38 -11.14 -6.40
CA ARG A 32 18.98 -12.15 -5.40
C ARG A 32 18.53 -13.47 -6.03
N TYR A 33 18.13 -13.47 -7.29
CA TYR A 33 17.74 -14.68 -8.03
C TYR A 33 18.94 -15.62 -8.24
N ASN A 34 20.16 -15.09 -8.34
CA ASN A 34 21.39 -15.85 -8.54
C ASN A 34 21.85 -16.66 -7.32
N TYR A 35 21.02 -16.73 -6.27
CA TYR A 35 21.33 -17.44 -5.03
C TYR A 35 20.19 -18.38 -4.62
N LEU A 36 20.53 -19.47 -3.93
CA LEU A 36 19.55 -20.40 -3.37
C LEU A 36 18.65 -19.69 -2.35
N TYR A 37 17.34 -19.96 -2.45
CA TYR A 37 16.28 -19.45 -1.59
C TYR A 37 16.04 -17.94 -1.66
N PHE A 38 16.52 -17.27 -2.70
CA PHE A 38 16.25 -15.85 -2.96
C PHE A 38 16.53 -14.94 -1.74
N PRO A 39 17.74 -15.04 -1.14
CA PRO A 39 18.07 -14.47 0.15
C PRO A 39 18.03 -12.94 0.12
N THR A 40 17.99 -12.30 1.30
CA THR A 40 18.05 -10.83 1.38
C THR A 40 19.44 -10.32 1.03
N ARG A 41 19.55 -9.09 0.53
CA ARG A 41 20.83 -8.43 0.22
C ARG A 41 21.81 -8.46 1.40
N ASN A 42 21.32 -8.28 2.62
CA ASN A 42 22.13 -8.39 3.84
C ASN A 42 22.72 -9.79 4.06
N LYS A 43 22.00 -10.87 3.71
CA LYS A 43 22.52 -12.24 3.81
C LYS A 43 23.60 -12.51 2.76
N ILE A 44 23.39 -12.00 1.54
CA ILE A 44 24.35 -12.10 0.43
C ILE A 44 25.65 -11.37 0.82
N ASN A 45 25.55 -10.12 1.27
CA ASN A 45 26.71 -9.30 1.66
C ASN A 45 27.51 -9.90 2.82
N ARG A 46 26.87 -10.68 3.70
CA ARG A 46 27.54 -11.38 4.81
C ARG A 46 28.17 -12.72 4.39
N GLY A 47 28.07 -13.11 3.11
CA GLY A 47 28.62 -14.37 2.61
C GLY A 47 27.83 -15.62 3.02
N HIS A 48 26.65 -15.48 3.61
CA HIS A 48 25.80 -16.60 4.04
C HIS A 48 24.81 -17.01 2.94
N SER A 49 25.25 -17.02 1.68
CA SER A 49 24.39 -17.30 0.53
C SER A 49 25.15 -18.13 -0.50
N THR A 50 24.50 -19.17 -0.99
CA THR A 50 25.07 -20.08 -1.99
C THR A 50 24.63 -19.62 -3.37
N PHE A 51 25.58 -19.35 -4.26
CA PHE A 51 25.29 -19.06 -5.67
C PHE A 51 24.65 -20.28 -6.33
N GLN A 52 23.63 -20.05 -7.15
CA GLN A 52 22.97 -21.10 -7.92
C GLN A 52 23.03 -20.71 -9.38
N ASP A 53 23.67 -21.54 -10.19
CA ASP A 53 23.60 -21.41 -11.64
C ASP A 53 22.22 -21.88 -12.12
N ARG A 54 21.57 -21.08 -12.96
CA ARG A 54 20.18 -21.25 -13.38
C ARG A 54 20.09 -21.07 -14.89
N SER A 55 19.20 -21.83 -15.52
CA SER A 55 19.03 -21.83 -16.98
C SER A 55 18.52 -20.49 -17.52
N VAL A 56 17.75 -19.75 -16.73
CA VAL A 56 17.29 -18.39 -17.05
C VAL A 56 18.18 -17.41 -16.30
N SER A 57 18.63 -16.35 -16.96
CA SER A 57 19.50 -15.33 -16.35
C SER A 57 18.68 -14.30 -15.55
N ALA A 58 19.27 -13.74 -14.49
CA ALA A 58 18.62 -12.65 -13.74
C ALA A 58 18.39 -11.40 -14.61
N GLU A 59 19.27 -11.16 -15.58
CA GLU A 59 19.19 -10.07 -16.55
C GLU A 59 17.98 -10.23 -17.46
N SER A 60 17.70 -11.44 -17.96
CA SER A 60 16.50 -11.69 -18.76
C SER A 60 15.21 -11.45 -17.98
N LEU A 61 15.19 -11.84 -16.69
CA LEU A 61 14.07 -11.53 -15.80
C LEU A 61 13.93 -10.02 -15.61
N TYR A 62 15.04 -9.31 -15.37
CA TYR A 62 15.03 -7.86 -15.20
C TYR A 62 14.47 -7.15 -16.43
N VAL A 63 14.93 -7.50 -17.64
CA VAL A 63 14.46 -6.93 -18.91
C VAL A 63 12.97 -7.17 -19.09
N ALA A 64 12.49 -8.40 -18.90
CA ALA A 64 11.06 -8.71 -19.02
C ALA A 64 10.20 -7.91 -18.04
N PHE A 65 10.64 -7.72 -16.79
CA PHE A 65 9.92 -6.88 -15.84
C PHE A 65 9.98 -5.40 -16.19
N ARG A 66 11.15 -4.88 -16.59
CA ARG A 66 11.35 -3.49 -16.97
C ARG A 66 10.45 -3.12 -18.17
N ASP A 67 10.46 -3.95 -19.20
CA ASP A 67 9.83 -3.67 -20.49
C ASP A 67 8.35 -4.08 -20.55
N SER A 68 7.85 -4.81 -19.55
CA SER A 68 6.41 -5.11 -19.46
C SER A 68 5.53 -3.87 -19.27
N ASP A 69 4.36 -3.88 -19.92
CA ASP A 69 3.32 -2.84 -19.81
C ASP A 69 2.53 -2.86 -18.49
N TYR A 70 2.92 -3.73 -17.55
CA TYR A 70 2.24 -3.84 -16.28
C TYR A 70 2.45 -2.61 -15.39
N SER A 71 1.42 -2.25 -14.62
CA SER A 71 1.56 -1.20 -13.61
C SER A 71 2.64 -1.54 -12.58
N SER A 72 3.30 -0.54 -11.97
CA SER A 72 4.33 -0.75 -10.95
C SER A 72 3.88 -1.68 -9.81
N ALA A 73 2.62 -1.55 -9.37
CA ALA A 73 2.05 -2.41 -8.34
C ALA A 73 1.96 -3.87 -8.81
N THR A 74 1.53 -4.08 -10.05
CA THR A 74 1.48 -5.42 -10.66
C THR A 74 2.87 -6.03 -10.80
N LYS A 75 3.87 -5.25 -11.23
CA LYS A 75 5.28 -5.70 -11.29
C LYS A 75 5.77 -6.14 -9.91
N TYR A 76 5.51 -5.38 -8.85
CA TYR A 76 5.84 -5.77 -7.49
C TYR A 76 5.19 -7.10 -7.08
N TYR A 77 3.89 -7.26 -7.33
CA TYR A 77 3.18 -8.50 -6.99
C TYR A 77 3.71 -9.71 -7.78
N LEU A 78 3.95 -9.57 -9.08
CA LEU A 78 4.52 -10.65 -9.91
C LEU A 78 5.92 -11.05 -9.43
N PHE A 79 6.74 -10.08 -9.01
CA PHE A 79 8.07 -10.34 -8.46
C PHE A 79 8.01 -11.13 -7.15
N GLU A 80 7.07 -10.81 -6.26
CA GLU A 80 6.89 -11.60 -5.03
C GLU A 80 6.39 -13.02 -5.29
N TYR A 81 5.58 -13.24 -6.33
CA TYR A 81 5.17 -14.59 -6.73
C TYR A 81 6.31 -15.36 -7.39
N LEU A 82 7.10 -14.72 -8.25
CA LEU A 82 8.34 -15.28 -8.78
C LEU A 82 9.24 -15.75 -7.63
N ARG A 83 9.49 -14.88 -6.65
CA ARG A 83 10.31 -15.20 -5.48
C ARG A 83 9.76 -16.43 -4.73
N GLN A 84 8.45 -16.48 -4.47
CA GLN A 84 7.83 -17.60 -3.77
C GLN A 84 7.95 -18.92 -4.54
N TYR A 85 7.75 -18.89 -5.85
CA TYR A 85 7.88 -20.05 -6.73
C TYR A 85 9.33 -20.56 -6.77
N ILE A 86 10.31 -19.67 -6.95
CA ILE A 86 11.74 -20.05 -6.96
C ILE A 86 12.16 -20.64 -5.61
N VAL A 87 11.75 -20.02 -4.49
CA VAL A 87 12.03 -20.57 -3.15
C VAL A 87 11.42 -21.96 -2.95
N PHE A 88 10.23 -22.21 -3.51
CA PHE A 88 9.62 -23.53 -3.50
C PHE A 88 10.47 -24.54 -4.28
N CYS A 89 10.83 -24.22 -5.53
CA CYS A 89 11.66 -25.08 -6.37
C CYS A 89 12.99 -25.43 -5.68
N ASP A 90 13.67 -24.42 -5.11
CA ASP A 90 14.94 -24.63 -4.40
C ASP A 90 14.78 -25.57 -3.19
N LYS A 91 13.67 -25.45 -2.44
CA LYS A 91 13.40 -26.28 -1.25
C LYS A 91 13.05 -27.72 -1.60
N CYS A 92 12.31 -27.94 -2.67
CA CYS A 92 11.86 -29.25 -3.12
C CYS A 92 12.80 -29.86 -4.17
N HIS A 93 13.90 -29.17 -4.48
CA HIS A 93 14.90 -29.57 -5.48
C HIS A 93 14.30 -29.83 -6.87
N HIS A 94 13.24 -29.10 -7.23
CA HIS A 94 12.68 -29.14 -8.57
C HIS A 94 13.42 -28.17 -9.50
N PRO A 95 13.62 -28.52 -10.78
CA PRO A 95 14.09 -27.58 -11.79
C PRO A 95 13.06 -26.46 -11.96
N ILE A 96 13.54 -25.21 -12.06
CA ILE A 96 12.67 -24.04 -12.24
C ILE A 96 12.10 -23.97 -13.65
N PHE A 97 10.91 -23.38 -13.80
CA PHE A 97 10.28 -23.11 -15.10
C PHE A 97 10.03 -24.36 -15.96
N THR A 98 9.65 -25.46 -15.32
CA THR A 98 9.28 -26.73 -15.97
C THR A 98 7.83 -27.09 -15.70
N ASN A 99 7.23 -27.95 -16.52
CA ASN A 99 5.88 -28.46 -16.24
C ASN A 99 5.83 -29.19 -14.89
N GLU A 100 6.84 -30.01 -14.59
CA GLU A 100 6.94 -30.75 -13.33
C GLU A 100 6.90 -29.83 -12.09
N SER A 101 7.70 -28.76 -12.09
CA SER A 101 7.71 -27.81 -10.98
C SER A 101 6.42 -27.00 -10.87
N VAL A 102 5.72 -26.75 -11.99
CA VAL A 102 4.39 -26.11 -11.98
C VAL A 102 3.35 -27.03 -11.33
N GLN A 103 3.31 -28.31 -11.70
CA GLN A 103 2.41 -29.29 -11.11
C GLN A 103 2.70 -29.47 -9.61
N ALA A 104 3.97 -29.64 -9.23
CA ALA A 104 4.37 -29.77 -7.82
C ALA A 104 4.03 -28.51 -7.00
N TYR A 105 4.17 -27.32 -7.60
CA TYR A 105 3.77 -26.08 -6.93
C TYR A 105 2.25 -26.01 -6.74
N CYS A 106 1.48 -26.44 -7.74
CA CYS A 106 0.03 -26.55 -7.64
C CYS A 106 -0.38 -27.50 -6.50
N ASP A 107 0.23 -28.68 -6.40
CA ASP A 107 -0.05 -29.65 -5.34
C ASP A 107 0.22 -29.09 -3.94
N LEU A 108 1.32 -28.35 -3.77
CA LEU A 108 1.59 -27.64 -2.52
C LEU A 108 0.48 -26.63 -2.18
N LEU A 109 0.00 -25.87 -3.16
CA LEU A 109 -1.05 -24.88 -2.96
C LEU A 109 -2.41 -25.54 -2.66
N ILE A 110 -2.73 -26.66 -3.31
CA ILE A 110 -3.91 -27.48 -3.01
C ILE A 110 -3.81 -28.03 -1.59
N TYR A 111 -2.67 -28.57 -1.20
CA TYR A 111 -2.43 -29.04 0.16
C TYR A 111 -2.68 -27.92 1.18
N LYS A 112 -2.06 -26.75 0.98
CA LYS A 112 -2.28 -25.58 1.85
C LYS A 112 -3.74 -25.15 1.91
N ASN A 113 -4.47 -25.23 0.79
CA ASN A 113 -5.88 -24.91 0.74
C ASN A 113 -6.72 -25.92 1.54
N LYS A 114 -6.51 -27.23 1.33
CA LYS A 114 -7.19 -28.30 2.06
C LYS A 114 -6.89 -28.27 3.56
N SER A 115 -5.70 -27.84 3.96
CA SER A 115 -5.31 -27.62 5.37
C SER A 115 -5.84 -26.31 5.97
N GLY A 116 -6.60 -25.51 5.21
CA GLY A 116 -7.15 -24.23 5.69
C GLY A 116 -6.12 -23.10 5.85
N ILE A 117 -4.88 -23.29 5.38
CA ILE A 117 -3.81 -22.28 5.45
C ILE A 117 -4.08 -21.15 4.45
N ILE A 118 -4.65 -21.47 3.28
CA ILE A 118 -5.01 -20.48 2.27
C ILE A 118 -6.46 -20.66 1.80
N LEU A 119 -7.10 -19.54 1.48
CA LEU A 119 -8.45 -19.53 0.89
C LEU A 119 -8.42 -19.91 -0.58
N ASN A 120 -9.58 -20.32 -1.12
CA ASN A 120 -9.75 -20.61 -2.55
C ASN A 120 -9.40 -19.40 -3.42
N SER A 121 -9.80 -18.20 -3.00
CA SER A 121 -9.47 -16.95 -3.69
C SER A 121 -7.97 -16.69 -3.72
N THR A 122 -7.25 -17.02 -2.65
CA THR A 122 -5.79 -16.89 -2.55
C THR A 122 -5.11 -17.88 -3.48
N TYR A 123 -5.54 -19.15 -3.50
CA TYR A 123 -5.05 -20.14 -4.46
C TYR A 123 -5.21 -19.65 -5.90
N THR A 124 -6.42 -19.25 -6.28
CA THR A 124 -6.74 -18.81 -7.65
C THR A 124 -5.94 -17.56 -8.04
N ALA A 125 -5.70 -16.65 -7.09
CA ALA A 125 -4.84 -15.49 -7.31
C ALA A 125 -3.37 -15.88 -7.55
N ILE A 126 -2.82 -16.80 -6.74
CA ILE A 126 -1.44 -17.28 -6.89
C ILE A 126 -1.26 -17.97 -8.25
N ILE A 127 -2.14 -18.91 -8.62
CA ILE A 127 -2.06 -19.62 -9.89
C ILE A 127 -2.20 -18.66 -11.08
N SER A 128 -3.19 -17.76 -11.05
CA SER A 128 -3.38 -16.78 -12.14
C SER A 128 -2.18 -15.83 -12.27
N ALA A 129 -1.59 -15.39 -11.15
CA ALA A 129 -0.41 -14.52 -11.17
C ALA A 129 0.84 -15.27 -11.66
N THR A 130 1.02 -16.53 -11.25
CA THR A 130 2.16 -17.36 -11.69
C THR A 130 2.03 -17.69 -13.18
N LYS A 131 0.82 -17.98 -13.68
CA LYS A 131 0.56 -18.12 -15.12
C LYS A 131 0.96 -16.86 -15.89
N ARG A 132 0.53 -15.68 -15.42
CA ARG A 132 0.90 -14.39 -16.05
C ARG A 132 2.39 -14.15 -16.02
N LEU A 133 3.06 -14.49 -14.92
CA LEU A 133 4.52 -14.43 -14.83
C LEU A 133 5.17 -15.30 -15.91
N PHE A 134 4.71 -16.54 -16.10
CA PHE A 134 5.24 -17.42 -17.15
C PHE A 134 5.03 -16.82 -18.53
N VAL A 135 3.82 -16.37 -18.85
CA VAL A 135 3.52 -15.74 -20.15
C VAL A 135 4.36 -14.48 -20.38
N MET A 136 4.56 -13.65 -19.35
CA MET A 136 5.40 -12.44 -19.44
C MET A 136 6.88 -12.77 -19.68
N LEU A 137 7.34 -13.94 -19.26
CA LEU A 137 8.70 -14.42 -19.48
C LEU A 137 8.82 -15.27 -20.76
N ASP A 138 7.82 -15.24 -21.64
CA ASP A 138 7.72 -16.07 -22.84
C ASP A 138 7.81 -17.59 -22.57
N LEU A 139 7.39 -18.01 -21.38
CA LEU A 139 7.31 -19.41 -20.96
C LEU A 139 5.92 -20.02 -21.21
N PRO A 140 5.79 -21.36 -21.30
CA PRO A 140 4.52 -22.01 -21.62
C PRO A 140 3.43 -21.80 -20.56
N GLY A 141 2.55 -20.82 -20.78
CA GLY A 141 1.39 -20.55 -19.92
C GLY A 141 0.34 -21.67 -19.93
N ARG A 142 0.34 -22.53 -20.96
CA ARG A 142 -0.59 -23.68 -21.11
C ARG A 142 -0.49 -24.69 -19.98
N TRP A 143 0.66 -24.81 -19.31
CA TRP A 143 0.83 -25.71 -18.15
C TRP A 143 -0.10 -25.37 -16.98
N PHE A 144 -0.62 -24.14 -16.95
CA PHE A 144 -1.56 -23.70 -15.92
C PHE A 144 -3.03 -23.93 -16.29
N ASP A 145 -3.34 -24.24 -17.56
CA ASP A 145 -4.73 -24.42 -18.03
C ASP A 145 -5.33 -25.75 -17.58
N GLU A 146 -4.48 -26.74 -17.33
CA GLU A 146 -4.86 -28.07 -16.83
C GLU A 146 -5.03 -28.10 -15.30
N LEU A 147 -4.65 -27.02 -14.60
CA LEU A 147 -4.69 -26.97 -13.15
C LEU A 147 -6.12 -26.73 -12.63
N PRO A 148 -6.49 -27.33 -11.49
CA PRO A 148 -7.84 -27.17 -10.94
C PRO A 148 -8.08 -25.71 -10.54
N THR A 149 -9.28 -25.19 -10.84
CA THR A 149 -9.71 -23.87 -10.41
C THR A 149 -10.60 -23.99 -9.18
N LEU A 150 -10.24 -23.29 -8.10
CA LEU A 150 -11.04 -23.26 -6.88
C LEU A 150 -12.01 -22.06 -6.92
N GLY A 151 -13.31 -22.33 -6.77
CA GLY A 151 -14.36 -21.31 -6.81
C GLY A 151 -14.30 -20.28 -5.66
N LYS A 152 -15.06 -19.18 -5.77
CA LYS A 152 -15.05 -18.05 -4.83
C LYS A 152 -15.95 -18.22 -3.60
N SER A 153 -16.26 -19.45 -3.19
CA SER A 153 -17.25 -19.75 -2.14
C SER A 153 -16.94 -19.15 -0.76
N GLN A 154 -15.69 -18.81 -0.49
CA GLN A 154 -15.23 -18.26 0.80
C GLN A 154 -15.14 -16.73 0.85
N ALA A 155 -15.58 -16.02 -0.20
CA ALA A 155 -15.52 -14.56 -0.21
C ALA A 155 -16.50 -13.97 0.82
N GLN A 156 -15.96 -13.33 1.86
CA GLN A 156 -16.77 -12.53 2.79
C GLN A 156 -16.84 -11.09 2.28
N PRO A 157 -18.04 -10.51 2.08
CA PRO A 157 -18.16 -9.10 1.74
C PRO A 157 -17.66 -8.24 2.91
N TYR A 158 -16.97 -7.15 2.60
CA TYR A 158 -16.68 -6.12 3.59
C TYR A 158 -18.01 -5.51 4.05
N LYS A 159 -18.28 -5.56 5.36
CA LYS A 159 -19.49 -4.96 5.92
C LYS A 159 -19.39 -3.44 5.81
N ALA A 160 -20.45 -2.82 5.31
CA ALA A 160 -20.63 -1.37 5.41
C ALA A 160 -20.83 -0.97 6.88
N TYR A 161 -20.39 0.23 7.25
CA TYR A 161 -20.70 0.81 8.56
C TYR A 161 -22.20 1.11 8.66
N SER A 162 -22.80 0.83 9.81
CA SER A 162 -24.15 1.31 10.11
C SER A 162 -24.14 2.82 10.39
N ASP A 163 -25.32 3.45 10.39
CA ASP A 163 -25.44 4.85 10.80
C ASP A 163 -25.01 5.08 12.25
N ASN A 164 -25.23 4.10 13.14
CA ASN A 164 -24.80 4.18 14.53
C ASN A 164 -23.27 4.06 14.65
N ASP A 165 -22.66 3.25 13.80
CA ASP A 165 -21.20 3.14 13.72
C ASP A 165 -20.58 4.46 13.31
N LEU A 166 -21.14 5.09 12.27
CA LEU A 166 -20.71 6.39 11.79
C LEU A 166 -20.92 7.51 12.83
N LYS A 167 -22.02 7.47 13.58
CA LYS A 167 -22.28 8.41 14.70
C LYS A 167 -21.23 8.33 15.80
N LYS A 168 -20.61 7.17 16.03
CA LYS A 168 -19.52 7.01 17.01
C LYS A 168 -18.16 7.40 16.42
N LEU A 169 -17.90 6.97 15.19
CA LEU A 169 -16.59 7.10 14.55
C LEU A 169 -16.32 8.53 14.04
N LEU A 170 -17.29 9.17 13.39
CA LEU A 170 -17.06 10.47 12.76
C LEU A 170 -16.72 11.58 13.78
N PRO A 171 -17.39 11.71 14.95
CA PRO A 171 -17.00 12.69 15.96
C PRO A 171 -15.58 12.45 16.46
N LEU A 172 -15.19 11.19 16.68
CA LEU A 172 -13.84 10.82 17.09
C LEU A 172 -12.80 11.29 16.07
N LEU A 173 -13.00 10.96 14.78
CA LEU A 173 -12.08 11.35 13.71
C LEU A 173 -12.01 12.87 13.53
N ARG A 174 -13.14 13.57 13.57
CA ARG A 174 -13.19 15.05 13.44
C ARG A 174 -12.43 15.72 14.57
N ILE A 175 -12.68 15.31 15.82
CA ILE A 175 -12.06 15.92 17.00
C ILE A 175 -10.57 15.57 17.05
N PHE A 176 -10.19 14.34 16.67
CA PHE A 176 -8.79 13.95 16.49
C PHE A 176 -8.08 14.86 15.48
N PHE A 177 -8.63 14.99 14.27
CA PHE A 177 -8.05 15.84 13.24
C PHE A 177 -7.93 17.29 13.70
N LYS A 178 -8.98 17.85 14.33
CA LYS A 178 -8.98 19.23 14.82
C LYS A 178 -7.91 19.48 15.89
N GLN A 179 -7.81 18.61 16.90
CA GLN A 179 -6.82 18.78 17.97
C GLN A 179 -5.38 18.65 17.44
N ILE A 180 -5.11 17.61 16.65
CA ILE A 180 -3.76 17.33 16.17
C ILE A 180 -3.33 18.34 15.10
N SER A 181 -4.22 18.76 14.20
CA SER A 181 -3.91 19.82 13.22
C SER A 181 -3.58 21.15 13.90
N ASN A 182 -4.37 21.57 14.89
CA ASN A 182 -4.11 22.81 15.62
C ASN A 182 -2.76 22.77 16.34
N LYS A 183 -2.42 21.64 16.96
CA LYS A 183 -1.12 21.48 17.61
C LYS A 183 0.02 21.48 16.59
N PHE A 184 -0.14 20.80 15.46
CA PHE A 184 0.84 20.74 14.38
C PHE A 184 1.14 22.13 13.80
N LEU A 185 0.10 22.92 13.53
CA LEU A 185 0.22 24.25 12.93
C LEU A 185 0.86 25.30 13.85
N GLN A 186 1.07 25.01 15.14
CA GLN A 186 1.82 25.89 16.04
C GLN A 186 3.32 25.89 15.73
N ASP A 187 3.87 24.72 15.41
CA ASP A 187 5.30 24.58 15.06
C ASP A 187 5.49 23.37 14.11
N PRO A 188 5.22 23.54 12.81
CA PRO A 188 5.36 22.45 11.84
C PRO A 188 6.79 21.90 11.77
N ALA A 189 7.81 22.77 11.90
CA ALA A 189 9.21 22.39 11.75
C ALA A 189 9.65 21.41 12.85
N LEU A 190 9.28 21.68 14.10
CA LEU A 190 9.53 20.78 15.23
C LEU A 190 8.95 19.39 14.98
N TYR A 191 7.68 19.31 14.61
CA TYR A 191 6.98 18.03 14.43
C TYR A 191 7.43 17.25 13.18
N LEU A 192 7.94 17.94 12.15
CA LEU A 192 8.56 17.31 10.99
C LEU A 192 9.97 16.79 11.29
N SER A 193 10.71 17.42 12.22
CA SER A 193 12.04 16.96 12.63
C SER A 193 12.02 15.74 13.56
N GLN A 194 10.92 15.51 14.29
CA GLN A 194 10.82 14.44 15.27
C GLN A 194 10.75 13.05 14.62
N GLY A 195 11.32 12.05 15.30
CA GLY A 195 11.14 10.64 14.97
C GLY A 195 9.76 10.13 15.37
N LYS A 196 9.39 8.94 14.86
CA LYS A 196 8.08 8.30 15.11
C LYS A 196 7.75 8.17 16.61
N ASN A 197 8.76 7.94 17.46
CA ASN A 197 8.58 7.70 18.89
C ASN A 197 8.82 8.95 19.75
N GLU A 198 9.18 10.08 19.15
CA GLU A 198 9.70 11.28 19.85
C GLU A 198 8.68 12.43 19.88
N THR A 199 7.39 12.12 19.77
CA THR A 199 6.36 13.13 19.54
C THR A 199 5.65 13.57 20.81
N ASP A 200 5.75 14.86 21.16
CA ASP A 200 4.96 15.51 22.21
C ASP A 200 3.57 15.95 21.68
N MET A 201 2.82 14.99 21.17
CA MET A 201 1.44 15.21 20.72
C MET A 201 0.48 14.29 21.46
N PHE A 202 -0.54 14.92 22.05
CA PHE A 202 -1.58 14.24 22.80
C PHE A 202 -2.95 14.50 22.22
N PHE A 203 -3.73 13.44 22.14
CA PHE A 203 -5.14 13.50 21.81
C PHE A 203 -5.98 13.35 23.09
N ARG A 204 -6.90 14.28 23.31
CA ARG A 204 -7.81 14.27 24.46
C ARG A 204 -9.20 13.83 24.02
N TRP A 205 -9.70 12.76 24.62
CA TRP A 205 -11.01 12.20 24.29
C TRP A 205 -11.68 11.60 25.53
N ASN A 206 -12.94 11.98 25.79
CA ASN A 206 -13.74 11.50 26.93
C ASN A 206 -12.97 11.51 28.27
N GLY A 207 -12.27 12.61 28.57
CA GLY A 207 -11.49 12.78 29.80
C GLY A 207 -10.16 12.02 29.86
N LYS A 208 -9.80 11.26 28.81
CA LYS A 208 -8.52 10.54 28.72
C LYS A 208 -7.55 11.22 27.76
N ILE A 209 -6.25 11.04 28.02
CA ILE A 209 -5.15 11.59 27.22
C ILE A 209 -4.42 10.43 26.56
N TYR A 210 -4.24 10.50 25.25
CA TYR A 210 -3.60 9.47 24.43
C TYR A 210 -2.39 10.06 23.71
N ALA A 211 -1.21 9.45 23.87
CA ALA A 211 -0.01 9.82 23.12
C ALA A 211 -0.13 9.39 21.65
N VAL A 212 0.20 10.30 20.72
CA VAL A 212 0.04 10.10 19.27
C VAL A 212 1.41 10.02 18.59
N TYR A 213 1.94 8.80 18.48
CA TYR A 213 3.21 8.52 17.82
C TYR A 213 3.13 8.60 16.30
N GLY A 214 4.13 9.21 15.65
CA GLY A 214 4.09 9.45 14.19
C GLY A 214 2.92 10.35 13.80
N SER A 215 2.77 11.45 14.54
CA SER A 215 1.59 12.29 14.58
C SER A 215 1.18 12.87 13.22
N VAL A 216 2.14 13.30 12.39
CA VAL A 216 1.85 13.82 11.04
C VAL A 216 1.19 12.74 10.17
N GLY A 217 1.70 11.51 10.22
CA GLY A 217 1.12 10.37 9.51
C GLY A 217 -0.28 10.01 10.01
N GLN A 218 -0.51 10.06 11.32
CA GLN A 218 -1.84 9.81 11.91
C GLN A 218 -2.84 10.93 11.60
N LEU A 219 -2.39 12.18 11.66
CA LEU A 219 -3.18 13.36 11.28
C LEU A 219 -3.68 13.21 9.84
N MET A 220 -2.78 12.93 8.92
CA MET A 220 -3.11 12.82 7.50
C MET A 220 -3.91 11.54 7.20
N ALA A 221 -3.67 10.45 7.92
CA ALA A 221 -4.53 9.26 7.85
C ALA A 221 -5.97 9.55 8.29
N SER A 222 -6.17 10.27 9.41
CA SER A 222 -7.51 10.68 9.86
C SER A 222 -8.23 11.55 8.83
N ALA A 223 -7.49 12.42 8.14
CA ALA A 223 -8.01 13.24 7.06
C ALA A 223 -8.44 12.43 5.84
N VAL A 224 -7.69 11.38 5.47
CA VAL A 224 -8.11 10.44 4.40
C VAL A 224 -9.44 9.77 4.75
N TYR A 225 -9.61 9.30 5.98
CA TYR A 225 -10.87 8.67 6.41
C TYR A 225 -12.05 9.63 6.36
N LEU A 226 -11.87 10.87 6.85
CA LEU A 226 -12.90 11.91 6.78
C LEU A 226 -13.24 12.27 5.32
N LEU A 227 -12.23 12.43 4.46
CA LEU A 227 -12.44 12.78 3.05
C LEU A 227 -13.09 11.63 2.28
N SER A 228 -12.73 10.37 2.58
CA SER A 228 -13.40 9.19 2.01
C SER A 228 -14.88 9.18 2.34
N TYR A 229 -15.25 9.53 3.57
CA TYR A 229 -16.65 9.64 3.97
C TYR A 229 -17.40 10.75 3.21
N TYR A 230 -16.78 11.92 2.99
CA TYR A 230 -17.44 13.04 2.30
C TYR A 230 -17.53 12.89 0.78
N THR A 231 -16.59 12.18 0.16
CA THR A 231 -16.44 12.14 -1.30
C THR A 231 -16.75 10.77 -1.90
N TRP A 232 -16.90 9.74 -1.06
CA TRP A 232 -17.01 8.33 -1.44
C TRP A 232 -15.86 7.84 -2.33
N ALA A 233 -14.75 8.58 -2.36
CA ALA A 233 -13.58 8.20 -3.12
C ALA A 233 -12.86 7.04 -2.42
N ASN A 234 -12.36 6.13 -3.24
CA ASN A 234 -11.55 5.01 -2.77
C ASN A 234 -10.16 5.50 -2.34
N THR A 235 -9.49 4.73 -1.48
CA THR A 235 -8.19 5.06 -0.90
C THR A 235 -7.13 5.38 -1.95
N ASN A 236 -7.06 4.64 -3.06
CA ASN A 236 -6.04 4.89 -4.10
C ASN A 236 -6.25 6.24 -4.77
N THR A 237 -7.50 6.60 -5.07
CA THR A 237 -7.86 7.91 -5.61
C THR A 237 -7.48 9.01 -4.62
N LEU A 238 -7.82 8.83 -3.33
CA LEU A 238 -7.51 9.81 -2.28
C LEU A 238 -6.01 10.03 -2.10
N LEU A 239 -5.21 8.95 -2.03
CA LEU A 239 -3.75 9.04 -1.85
C LEU A 239 -3.03 9.67 -3.05
N SER A 240 -3.65 9.70 -4.22
CA SER A 240 -3.13 10.36 -5.43
C SER A 240 -3.64 11.79 -5.62
N LEU A 241 -4.45 12.33 -4.72
CA LEU A 241 -4.98 13.68 -4.87
C LEU A 241 -3.88 14.71 -4.78
N GLU A 242 -3.94 15.68 -5.68
CA GLU A 242 -3.17 16.92 -5.62
C GLU A 242 -4.01 18.00 -4.94
N ARG A 243 -3.35 19.03 -4.44
CA ARG A 243 -4.00 20.21 -3.87
C ARG A 243 -4.84 20.87 -4.97
N PRO A 244 -6.06 21.33 -4.65
CA PRO A 244 -6.91 22.02 -5.62
C PRO A 244 -6.28 23.35 -6.02
N ASP A 245 -6.41 23.66 -7.31
CA ASP A 245 -6.33 25.05 -7.77
C ASP A 245 -7.62 25.77 -7.32
N ILE A 246 -7.48 27.00 -6.84
CA ILE A 246 -8.64 27.81 -6.47
C ILE A 246 -9.32 28.22 -7.77
N CYS A 247 -10.51 27.66 -8.05
CA CYS A 247 -11.34 28.16 -9.15
C CYS A 247 -11.96 29.50 -8.72
N GLU A 248 -11.36 30.62 -9.12
CA GLU A 248 -11.91 31.97 -8.93
C GLU A 248 -13.22 32.22 -9.70
N SER A 249 -13.63 31.30 -10.57
CA SER A 249 -14.86 31.40 -11.34
C SER A 249 -15.98 30.55 -10.71
N ASN A 250 -16.68 31.09 -9.71
CA ASN A 250 -18.11 30.78 -9.53
C ASN A 250 -18.78 31.80 -8.61
N VAL A 251 -19.82 32.43 -9.16
CA VAL A 251 -20.55 33.60 -8.64
C VAL A 251 -21.27 33.34 -7.29
N ASN A 252 -21.32 32.09 -6.80
CA ASN A 252 -22.11 31.69 -5.62
C ASN A 252 -21.34 30.93 -4.51
N GLY A 253 -20.00 30.93 -4.50
CA GLY A 253 -19.22 30.41 -3.35
C GLY A 253 -17.90 29.74 -3.73
N GLU A 254 -17.04 29.49 -2.74
CA GLU A 254 -15.76 28.78 -2.93
C GLU A 254 -16.00 27.30 -3.30
N TRP A 255 -15.58 26.91 -4.49
CA TRP A 255 -15.56 25.51 -4.97
C TRP A 255 -14.11 25.06 -5.17
N TYR A 256 -13.74 23.96 -4.51
CA TYR A 256 -12.47 23.28 -4.70
C TYR A 256 -12.64 22.12 -5.67
N GLN A 257 -11.81 22.09 -6.72
CA GLN A 257 -11.75 20.99 -7.66
C GLN A 257 -10.40 20.29 -7.55
N MET A 258 -10.42 18.98 -7.30
CA MET A 258 -9.21 18.16 -7.24
C MET A 258 -9.29 17.06 -8.29
N PRO A 259 -8.55 17.17 -9.40
CA PRO A 259 -8.47 16.10 -10.38
C PRO A 259 -7.66 14.91 -9.80
N ALA A 260 -8.14 13.70 -10.05
CA ALA A 260 -7.42 12.47 -9.75
C ALA A 260 -7.47 11.53 -10.94
N PHE A 261 -6.30 11.15 -11.46
CA PHE A 261 -6.22 10.23 -12.58
C PHE A 261 -6.46 8.79 -12.14
N LYS A 262 -7.59 8.21 -12.54
CA LYS A 262 -7.90 6.80 -12.28
C LYS A 262 -7.30 5.93 -13.38
N ARG A 263 -6.06 5.47 -13.15
CA ARG A 263 -5.29 4.62 -14.09
C ARG A 263 -6.09 3.46 -14.70
N ARG A 264 -6.87 2.72 -13.89
CA ARG A 264 -7.66 1.56 -14.36
C ARG A 264 -8.83 1.89 -15.28
N ALA A 265 -9.38 3.11 -15.17
CA ALA A 265 -10.46 3.56 -16.03
C ALA A 265 -9.94 4.44 -17.18
N PHE A 266 -8.63 4.73 -17.19
CA PHE A 266 -7.97 5.69 -18.08
C PHE A 266 -8.74 7.02 -18.18
N ARG A 267 -9.19 7.54 -17.04
CA ARG A 267 -10.00 8.76 -16.93
C ARG A 267 -9.58 9.59 -15.74
N VAL A 268 -9.60 10.90 -15.90
CA VAL A 268 -9.52 11.86 -14.79
C VAL A 268 -10.89 11.91 -14.13
N ILE A 269 -10.93 11.73 -12.82
CA ILE A 269 -12.12 11.95 -11.99
C ILE A 269 -11.87 13.23 -11.21
N THR A 270 -12.78 14.18 -11.26
CA THR A 270 -12.68 15.42 -10.48
C THR A 270 -13.49 15.25 -9.20
N ILE A 271 -12.82 15.37 -8.05
CA ILE A 271 -13.49 15.48 -6.76
C ILE A 271 -13.80 16.96 -6.54
N GLN A 272 -15.08 17.29 -6.41
CA GLN A 272 -15.56 18.65 -6.17
C GLN A 272 -16.05 18.78 -4.74
N ILE A 273 -15.62 19.83 -4.05
CA ILE A 273 -16.08 20.20 -2.70
C ILE A 273 -16.45 21.68 -2.77
N GLY A 274 -17.71 22.00 -2.50
CA GLY A 274 -18.18 23.38 -2.51
C GLY A 274 -19.12 23.70 -1.35
N ALA A 275 -19.35 24.99 -1.15
CA ALA A 275 -20.49 25.47 -0.38
C ALA A 275 -21.81 24.97 -1.05
N HIS A 276 -22.84 24.69 -0.23
CA HIS A 276 -24.15 24.16 -0.65
C HIS A 276 -24.65 24.81 -1.97
N ASP A 277 -25.18 24.05 -2.94
CA ASP A 277 -26.65 23.85 -3.05
C ASP A 277 -27.07 22.54 -3.79
N GLN A 278 -26.18 21.56 -3.99
CA GLN A 278 -26.55 20.34 -4.75
C GLN A 278 -26.09 19.00 -4.14
N ILE A 279 -25.27 19.01 -3.08
CA ILE A 279 -24.82 17.79 -2.39
C ILE A 279 -24.91 18.07 -0.88
N ASN A 280 -25.49 17.13 -0.12
CA ASN A 280 -25.61 17.14 1.36
C ASN A 280 -24.24 17.10 2.08
N ILE A 281 -23.36 18.06 1.79
CA ILE A 281 -22.02 18.18 2.37
C ILE A 281 -22.13 19.10 3.59
N PRO A 282 -22.03 18.61 4.84
CA PRO A 282 -22.26 19.42 6.04
C PRO A 282 -21.30 20.62 6.10
N LYS A 283 -21.76 21.80 6.56
CA LYS A 283 -20.97 23.04 6.69
C LYS A 283 -19.58 22.85 7.32
N TYR A 284 -19.45 21.92 8.27
CA TYR A 284 -18.20 21.54 8.93
C TYR A 284 -17.14 20.91 8.01
N SER A 285 -17.50 20.43 6.82
CA SER A 285 -16.58 19.83 5.86
C SER A 285 -15.66 20.87 5.21
N MET A 286 -16.14 22.10 5.00
CA MET A 286 -15.34 23.19 4.44
C MET A 286 -14.30 23.69 5.44
N GLU A 287 -14.67 23.83 6.73
CA GLU A 287 -13.71 24.13 7.81
C GLU A 287 -12.63 23.04 7.88
N PHE A 288 -13.04 21.76 7.84
CA PHE A 288 -12.12 20.64 7.78
C PHE A 288 -11.19 20.71 6.56
N PHE A 289 -11.73 20.97 5.37
CA PHE A 289 -10.96 20.98 4.14
C PHE A 289 -9.96 22.14 4.09
N ASN A 290 -10.38 23.34 4.50
CA ASN A 290 -9.50 24.50 4.60
C ASN A 290 -8.36 24.25 5.59
N GLN A 291 -8.66 23.61 6.72
CA GLN A 291 -7.64 23.19 7.68
C GLN A 291 -6.69 22.13 7.09
N LEU A 292 -7.21 21.15 6.34
CA LEU A 292 -6.42 20.15 5.64
C LEU A 292 -5.46 20.79 4.63
N LEU A 293 -5.91 21.78 3.86
CA LEU A 293 -5.05 22.51 2.93
C LEU A 293 -3.92 23.26 3.65
N LYS A 294 -4.21 23.91 4.79
CA LYS A 294 -3.20 24.57 5.63
C LYS A 294 -2.16 23.58 6.14
N VAL A 295 -2.62 22.44 6.69
CA VAL A 295 -1.74 21.36 7.17
C VAL A 295 -0.88 20.81 6.02
N SER A 296 -1.49 20.53 4.86
CA SER A 296 -0.77 20.00 3.70
C SER A 296 0.33 20.96 3.25
N LYS A 297 0.03 22.25 3.07
CA LYS A 297 1.01 23.28 2.70
C LYS A 297 2.13 23.43 3.74
N ALA A 298 1.80 23.32 5.02
CA ALA A 298 2.78 23.38 6.12
C ALA A 298 3.72 22.16 6.16
N ILE A 299 3.32 21.00 5.62
CA ILE A 299 4.20 19.82 5.51
C ILE A 299 5.22 20.01 4.37
N SER A 300 4.79 20.53 3.22
CA SER A 300 5.67 20.73 2.06
C SER A 300 5.13 21.82 1.16
N VAL A 301 5.95 22.80 0.80
CA VAL A 301 5.59 23.80 -0.21
C VAL A 301 5.84 23.26 -1.62
N GLU A 302 6.88 22.45 -1.80
CA GLU A 302 7.36 21.97 -3.10
C GLU A 302 6.47 20.88 -3.73
N SER A 303 5.83 20.05 -2.92
CA SER A 303 5.01 18.94 -3.39
C SER A 303 3.54 19.33 -3.53
N ASN A 304 2.97 19.08 -4.70
CA ASN A 304 1.55 19.34 -5.00
C ASN A 304 0.60 18.30 -4.39
N LEU A 305 1.10 17.22 -3.78
CA LEU A 305 0.25 16.19 -3.20
C LEU A 305 -0.56 16.73 -2.02
N LEU A 306 -1.85 16.38 -1.97
CA LEU A 306 -2.71 16.74 -0.84
C LEU A 306 -2.30 15.97 0.42
N PHE A 307 -2.09 14.65 0.28
CA PHE A 307 -1.78 13.76 1.39
C PHE A 307 -0.30 13.39 1.46
N GLN A 308 0.40 13.98 2.42
CA GLN A 308 1.82 13.79 2.66
C GLN A 308 2.05 13.46 4.14
N SER A 309 3.17 12.84 4.45
CA SER A 309 3.62 12.57 5.81
C SER A 309 5.06 13.05 5.95
N GLY A 310 5.47 13.37 7.17
CA GLY A 310 6.83 13.83 7.46
C GLY A 310 7.33 13.28 8.78
N SER A 311 8.61 12.93 8.82
CA SER A 311 9.34 12.56 10.04
C SER A 311 10.83 12.67 9.80
N CYS A 312 11.61 13.03 10.82
CA CYS A 312 13.07 13.19 10.71
C CYS A 312 13.50 14.05 9.50
N ASN A 313 12.79 15.15 9.23
CA ASN A 313 13.00 16.05 8.08
C ASN A 313 12.87 15.37 6.69
N ARG A 314 12.24 14.20 6.63
CA ARG A 314 11.94 13.50 5.38
C ARG A 314 10.45 13.54 5.10
N ILE A 315 10.09 14.16 3.99
CA ILE A 315 8.72 14.22 3.50
C ILE A 315 8.50 13.02 2.58
N THR A 316 7.38 12.32 2.76
CA THR A 316 7.00 11.17 1.94
C THR A 316 5.52 11.24 1.61
N PRO A 317 5.09 10.73 0.44
CA PRO A 317 3.67 10.55 0.16
C PRO A 317 2.99 9.70 1.24
N LEU A 318 1.73 10.01 1.55
CA LEU A 318 0.97 9.16 2.44
C LEU A 318 0.75 7.79 1.79
N SER A 319 0.81 6.73 2.59
CA SER A 319 0.78 5.34 2.12
C SER A 319 -0.11 4.48 3.01
N ALA A 320 -0.48 3.29 2.53
CA ALA A 320 -1.37 2.37 3.25
C ALA A 320 -0.85 1.97 4.65
N VAL A 321 0.46 1.99 4.87
CA VAL A 321 1.04 1.72 6.20
C VAL A 321 0.67 2.82 7.21
N HIS A 322 0.56 4.07 6.78
CA HIS A 322 0.14 5.15 7.66
C HIS A 322 -1.33 4.95 8.08
N LEU A 323 -2.19 4.55 7.14
CA LEU A 323 -3.59 4.19 7.43
C LEU A 323 -3.67 3.00 8.39
N GLN A 324 -2.89 1.94 8.13
CA GLN A 324 -2.84 0.77 9.01
C GLN A 324 -2.36 1.12 10.42
N ASN A 325 -1.31 1.95 10.55
CA ASN A 325 -0.82 2.41 11.85
C ASN A 325 -1.90 3.20 12.61
N PHE A 326 -2.66 4.04 11.91
CA PHE A 326 -3.78 4.77 12.50
C PHE A 326 -4.90 3.82 12.95
N ASN A 327 -5.23 2.79 12.15
CA ASN A 327 -6.22 1.78 12.55
C ASN A 327 -5.76 0.98 13.77
N SER A 328 -4.47 0.64 13.85
CA SER A 328 -3.89 0.01 15.03
C SER A 328 -3.99 0.92 16.27
N PHE A 329 -3.74 2.23 16.11
CA PHE A 329 -3.95 3.21 17.18
C PHE A 329 -5.41 3.25 17.64
N LEU A 330 -6.36 3.31 16.70
CA LEU A 330 -7.78 3.34 17.01
C LEU A 330 -8.25 2.08 17.73
N LYS A 331 -7.86 0.91 17.23
CA LYS A 331 -8.18 -0.39 17.83
C LYS A 331 -7.63 -0.53 19.25
N LYS A 332 -6.38 -0.13 19.47
CA LYS A 332 -5.71 -0.22 20.77
C LYS A 332 -6.39 0.66 21.83
N ASN A 333 -6.79 1.87 21.46
CA ASN A 333 -7.15 2.91 22.42
C ASN A 333 -8.66 3.10 22.63
N PHE A 334 -9.48 2.80 21.62
CA PHE A 334 -10.91 3.14 21.66
C PHE A 334 -11.85 1.93 21.62
N ARG A 335 -11.32 0.69 21.49
CA ARG A 335 -12.09 -0.57 21.46
C ARG A 335 -13.40 -0.42 20.69
N LEU A 336 -13.32 0.19 19.51
CA LEU A 336 -14.48 0.57 18.75
C LEU A 336 -15.17 -0.72 18.26
N THR A 337 -16.41 -0.97 18.70
CA THR A 337 -17.21 -2.14 18.29
C THR A 337 -18.43 -1.72 17.49
N ASP A 338 -18.74 -2.49 16.45
CA ASP A 338 -19.97 -2.39 15.68
C ASP A 338 -21.20 -2.69 16.54
N ASP A 339 -22.39 -2.47 15.98
CA ASP A 339 -23.67 -2.73 16.65
C ASP A 339 -23.87 -4.20 17.07
N LYS A 340 -23.03 -5.13 16.60
CA LYS A 340 -23.04 -6.56 16.96
C LYS A 340 -21.91 -6.93 17.95
N GLY A 341 -21.17 -5.96 18.45
CA GLY A 341 -20.06 -6.17 19.39
C GLY A 341 -18.73 -6.61 18.75
N LEU A 342 -18.62 -6.61 17.43
CA LEU A 342 -17.38 -6.94 16.71
C LEU A 342 -16.50 -5.69 16.56
N SER A 343 -15.19 -5.81 16.69
CA SER A 343 -14.29 -4.66 16.52
C SER A 343 -14.33 -4.10 15.09
N TYR A 344 -14.36 -2.78 14.91
CA TYR A 344 -14.32 -2.21 13.55
C TYR A 344 -13.03 -2.56 12.83
N HIS A 345 -13.18 -2.89 11.55
CA HIS A 345 -12.09 -2.92 10.58
C HIS A 345 -12.18 -1.61 9.79
N LEU A 346 -11.29 -0.67 10.09
CA LEU A 346 -11.04 0.55 9.31
C LEU A 346 -9.97 0.32 8.25
#